data_AF-A0AAJ5QHM4-F1
#
_entry.id   AF-A0AAJ5QHM4-F1
#
_cell.length_a   1.000
_cell.length_b   1.000
_cell.length_c   1.000
_cell.angle_alpha   90.00
_cell.angle_beta   90.00
_cell.angle_gamma   90.00
#
_symmetry.space_group_name_H-M   'P 1'
#
loop_
_entity.id
_entity.type
_entity.pdbx_description
1 polymer ?
#
loop_
_entity_poly.entity_id
_entity_poly.type
_entity_poly.pdbx_seq_one_letter_code
_entity_poly.pdbx_strand_id
1 'polypeptide(L)'
;MFKNAFANLQKVGKSLMLPVSVLPIAGILLGVGSANFSWLPAVVSHVMAEAGGSVFANMPLIFAIGVALGFTNNDGVSALASVVAYGIMVKTMAVVAPLVLHLSAEDIAAHHLADTGVLGGIIAGAIAAYMFNRFYRIKLPEYLGFFAGKRFVPIISGLTAIVLGVVLSFIWPPIGSAIQEFSQWAAYQNPVVAFGIYGVVERALVPFGLHHIWNVPFQMQIGEFTNAAGQVFHGDIPRYMAGDPTAGKLSGGFLFKMYGLPAAAIAIWHSAKPENRAKVGGIMISAALTAFLTGITEPIEFSFMFVAPILYVIHAILAGLAFPICILLGMRDGTSFSHGLIDFIVLSGNSSKIWLFPVIGIIYGLIYYTIFRVLIVKLNLKTPGREETTTESSSATGSEMAGKLVSAFGGKENITNLDACITRLRVSVADVSKVNQAELKNLGARGVVVAGSGVQAIFGTKSDNLKTDMDDYIRSM
;
A
#
# COMPACT_ATOMS: atom_id res chain seq x y z
N MET A 1 5.07 24.60 8.07
CA MET A 1 5.54 23.34 7.44
C MET A 1 4.59 22.15 7.65
N PHE A 2 3.85 22.02 8.77
CA PHE A 2 3.00 20.85 9.03
C PHE A 2 1.60 20.83 8.38
N LYS A 3 1.08 21.95 7.86
CA LYS A 3 -0.29 22.02 7.29
C LYS A 3 -0.55 21.07 6.10
N ASN A 4 0.50 20.61 5.42
CA ASN A 4 0.41 19.68 4.27
C ASN A 4 1.08 18.31 4.52
N ALA A 5 1.51 18.01 5.76
CA ALA A 5 2.26 16.78 6.05
C ALA A 5 1.46 15.52 5.68
N PHE A 6 0.17 15.50 6.01
CA PHE A 6 -0.72 14.38 5.71
C PHE A 6 -0.95 14.18 4.19
N ALA A 7 -1.23 15.26 3.47
CA ALA A 7 -1.41 15.21 2.02
C ALA A 7 -0.13 14.77 1.30
N ASN A 8 1.04 15.23 1.77
CA ASN A 8 2.33 14.82 1.25
C ASN A 8 2.60 13.33 1.54
N LEU A 9 2.29 12.84 2.74
CA LEU A 9 2.41 11.43 3.11
C LEU A 9 1.51 10.51 2.26
N GLN A 10 0.27 10.93 1.96
CA GLN A 10 -0.59 10.21 1.02
C GLN A 10 -0.03 10.21 -0.40
N LYS A 11 0.56 11.34 -0.84
CA LYS A 11 1.23 11.44 -2.15
C LYS A 11 2.44 10.51 -2.23
N VAL A 12 3.21 10.37 -1.13
CA VAL A 12 4.26 9.34 -1.01
C VAL A 12 3.65 7.96 -1.22
N GLY A 13 2.63 7.58 -0.43
CA GLY A 13 1.97 6.27 -0.56
C GLY A 13 1.51 5.97 -1.99
N LYS A 14 0.85 6.93 -2.65
CA LYS A 14 0.41 6.81 -4.05
C LYS A 14 1.58 6.66 -5.03
N SER A 15 2.67 7.40 -4.82
CA SER A 15 3.86 7.32 -5.68
C SER A 15 4.57 5.95 -5.59
N LEU A 16 4.45 5.26 -4.45
CA LEU A 16 5.01 3.92 -4.25
C LEU A 16 4.14 2.82 -4.89
N MET A 17 2.86 3.09 -5.19
CA MET A 17 1.98 2.11 -5.83
C MET A 17 2.39 1.77 -7.26
N LEU A 18 2.93 2.73 -8.02
CA LEU A 18 3.32 2.50 -9.42
C LEU A 18 4.43 1.42 -9.52
N PRO A 19 5.54 1.51 -8.77
CA PRO A 19 6.52 0.42 -8.65
C PRO A 19 5.89 -0.91 -8.20
N VAL A 20 5.07 -0.86 -7.15
CA VAL A 20 4.44 -2.05 -6.57
C VAL A 20 3.52 -2.76 -7.57
N SER A 21 2.91 -2.03 -8.50
CA SER A 21 2.00 -2.61 -9.50
C SER A 21 2.67 -3.55 -10.51
N VAL A 22 4.01 -3.52 -10.61
CA VAL A 22 4.79 -4.40 -11.50
C VAL A 22 5.17 -5.72 -10.80
N LEU A 23 5.10 -5.76 -9.47
CA LEU A 23 5.46 -6.94 -8.68
C LEU A 23 4.59 -8.19 -8.94
N PRO A 24 3.27 -8.09 -9.23
CA PRO A 24 2.47 -9.27 -9.52
C PRO A 24 3.03 -10.10 -10.67
N ILE A 25 3.32 -9.46 -11.81
CA ILE A 25 3.86 -10.18 -12.97
C ILE A 25 5.28 -10.66 -12.72
N ALA A 26 6.13 -9.86 -12.06
CA ALA A 26 7.49 -10.26 -11.70
C ALA A 26 7.51 -11.48 -10.76
N GLY A 27 6.66 -11.46 -9.74
CA GLY A 27 6.50 -12.54 -8.76
C GLY A 27 5.96 -13.81 -9.41
N ILE A 28 4.98 -13.71 -10.31
CA ILE A 28 4.48 -14.87 -11.08
C ILE A 28 5.58 -15.48 -11.94
N LEU A 29 6.31 -14.65 -12.70
CA LEU A 29 7.39 -15.13 -13.56
C LEU A 29 8.50 -15.80 -12.75
N LEU A 30 8.97 -15.16 -11.68
CA LEU A 30 10.01 -15.72 -10.82
C LEU A 30 9.54 -16.97 -10.09
N GLY A 31 8.36 -16.91 -9.46
CA GLY A 31 7.79 -18.03 -8.70
C GLY A 31 7.54 -19.27 -9.57
N VAL A 32 6.89 -19.11 -10.72
CA VAL A 32 6.64 -20.22 -11.66
C VAL A 32 7.94 -20.73 -12.27
N GLY A 33 8.87 -19.83 -12.62
CA GLY A 33 10.17 -20.20 -13.17
C GLY A 33 11.06 -20.97 -12.20
N SER A 34 11.02 -20.61 -10.91
CA SER A 34 11.80 -21.25 -9.85
C SER A 34 11.13 -22.50 -9.25
N ALA A 35 9.85 -22.74 -9.54
CA ALA A 35 9.08 -23.87 -9.00
C ALA A 35 9.45 -25.24 -9.60
N ASN A 36 10.23 -25.29 -10.69
CA ASN A 36 10.66 -26.53 -11.36
C ASN A 36 9.50 -27.49 -11.71
N PHE A 37 8.38 -26.96 -12.21
CA PHE A 37 7.23 -27.78 -12.62
C PHE A 37 7.61 -28.79 -13.71
N SER A 38 7.26 -30.06 -13.51
CA SER A 38 7.60 -31.16 -14.44
C SER A 38 6.99 -31.02 -15.84
N TRP A 39 5.88 -30.28 -15.95
CA TRP A 39 5.20 -30.01 -17.22
C TRP A 39 5.78 -28.79 -17.97
N LEU A 40 6.60 -27.97 -17.32
CA LEU A 40 7.18 -26.75 -17.89
C LEU A 40 8.61 -27.03 -18.38
N PRO A 41 8.95 -26.81 -19.66
CA PRO A 41 10.30 -27.05 -20.16
C PRO A 41 11.34 -26.23 -19.40
N ALA A 42 12.48 -26.83 -19.04
CA ALA A 42 13.51 -26.20 -18.21
C ALA A 42 14.01 -24.85 -18.74
N VAL A 43 14.15 -24.71 -20.07
CA VAL A 43 14.53 -23.44 -20.70
C VAL A 43 13.48 -22.35 -20.49
N VAL A 44 12.19 -22.71 -20.54
CA VAL A 44 11.09 -21.77 -20.29
C VAL A 44 11.07 -21.37 -18.81
N SER A 45 11.22 -22.33 -17.90
CA SER A 45 11.34 -22.08 -16.46
C SER A 45 12.49 -21.10 -16.15
N HIS A 46 13.66 -21.32 -16.74
CA HIS A 46 14.82 -20.43 -16.58
C HIS A 46 14.57 -19.03 -17.15
N VAL A 47 13.97 -18.91 -18.34
CA VAL A 47 13.61 -17.61 -18.92
C VAL A 47 12.63 -16.86 -18.02
N MET A 48 11.63 -17.54 -17.45
CA MET A 48 10.68 -16.95 -16.53
C MET A 48 11.35 -16.49 -15.23
N ALA A 49 12.23 -17.32 -14.65
CA ALA A 49 13.00 -16.99 -13.45
C ALA A 49 13.86 -15.74 -13.66
N GLU A 50 14.64 -15.68 -14.74
CA GLU A 50 15.48 -14.52 -15.05
C GLU A 50 14.67 -13.26 -15.38
N ALA A 51 13.56 -13.39 -16.12
CA ALA A 51 12.68 -12.26 -16.44
C ALA A 51 12.05 -11.65 -15.18
N GLY A 52 11.53 -12.49 -14.27
CA GLY A 52 10.99 -12.04 -13.00
C GLY A 52 12.07 -11.48 -12.06
N GLY A 53 13.20 -12.18 -11.95
CA GLY A 53 14.35 -11.79 -11.14
C GLY A 53 14.93 -10.43 -11.53
N SER A 54 14.95 -10.10 -12.84
CA SER A 54 15.40 -8.80 -13.34
C SER A 54 14.62 -7.62 -12.76
N VAL A 55 13.29 -7.77 -12.55
CA VAL A 55 12.48 -6.72 -11.92
C VAL A 55 12.88 -6.54 -10.46
N PHE A 56 13.08 -7.64 -9.72
CA PHE A 56 13.52 -7.59 -8.32
C PHE A 56 14.91 -6.98 -8.18
N ALA A 57 15.85 -7.34 -9.06
CA ALA A 57 17.21 -6.79 -9.08
C ALA A 57 17.24 -5.26 -9.33
N ASN A 58 16.24 -4.72 -10.03
CA ASN A 58 16.14 -3.30 -10.36
C ASN A 58 15.15 -2.53 -9.47
N MET A 59 14.66 -3.11 -8.37
CA MET A 59 13.66 -2.47 -7.50
C MET A 59 14.04 -1.05 -7.06
N PRO A 60 15.25 -0.77 -6.56
CA PRO A 60 15.63 0.60 -6.17
C PRO A 60 15.41 1.63 -7.28
N LEU A 61 15.78 1.28 -8.52
CA LEU A 61 15.63 2.16 -9.67
C LEU A 61 14.16 2.37 -10.04
N ILE A 62 13.36 1.31 -10.02
CA ILE A 62 11.91 1.37 -10.30
C ILE A 62 11.23 2.28 -9.26
N PHE A 63 11.60 2.16 -7.99
CA PHE A 63 11.10 3.04 -6.92
C PHE A 63 11.54 4.50 -7.10
N ALA A 64 12.77 4.76 -7.54
CA ALA A 64 13.23 6.12 -7.86
C ALA A 64 12.35 6.76 -8.95
N ILE A 65 12.05 6.02 -10.02
CA ILE A 65 11.17 6.46 -11.11
C ILE A 65 9.75 6.71 -10.60
N GLY A 66 9.18 5.76 -9.84
CA GLY A 66 7.83 5.85 -9.31
C GLY A 66 7.61 7.07 -8.43
N VAL A 67 8.56 7.33 -7.52
CA VAL A 67 8.55 8.53 -6.67
C VAL A 67 8.66 9.79 -7.53
N ALA A 68 9.60 9.86 -8.47
CA ALA A 68 9.77 11.03 -9.32
C ALA A 68 8.49 11.38 -10.09
N LEU A 69 7.87 10.40 -10.76
CA LEU A 69 6.63 10.57 -11.51
C LEU A 69 5.46 10.99 -10.60
N GLY A 70 5.30 10.30 -9.47
CA GLY A 70 4.21 10.58 -8.52
C GLY A 70 4.24 12.01 -7.97
N PHE A 71 5.43 12.62 -7.85
CA PHE A 71 5.59 13.99 -7.36
C PHE A 71 5.59 15.07 -8.44
N THR A 72 5.62 14.71 -9.73
CA THR A 72 5.81 15.64 -10.86
C THR A 72 4.69 15.57 -11.91
N ASN A 73 3.51 15.06 -11.53
CA ASN A 73 2.37 14.88 -12.43
C ASN A 73 2.71 14.01 -13.65
N ASN A 74 3.49 12.94 -13.43
CA ASN A 74 3.90 11.97 -14.44
C ASN A 74 4.71 12.55 -15.60
N ASP A 75 5.51 13.60 -15.36
CA ASP A 75 6.40 14.13 -16.39
C ASP A 75 7.59 13.19 -16.67
N GLY A 76 7.74 12.72 -17.91
CA GLY A 76 8.79 11.76 -18.26
C GLY A 76 10.22 12.25 -18.01
N VAL A 77 10.48 13.57 -17.98
CA VAL A 77 11.82 14.10 -17.71
C VAL A 77 12.23 13.88 -16.26
N SER A 78 11.28 13.86 -15.31
CA SER A 78 11.59 13.59 -13.91
C SER A 78 12.03 12.14 -13.70
N ALA A 79 11.46 11.19 -14.44
CA ALA A 79 11.86 9.78 -14.43
C ALA A 79 13.30 9.62 -14.95
N LEU A 80 13.65 10.28 -16.07
CA LEU A 80 15.03 10.29 -16.56
C LEU A 80 15.98 10.89 -15.52
N ALA A 81 15.58 12.00 -14.90
CA ALA A 81 16.37 12.65 -13.86
C ALA A 81 16.58 11.75 -12.63
N SER A 82 15.59 10.95 -12.22
CA SER A 82 15.75 10.02 -11.10
C SER A 82 16.69 8.86 -11.41
N VAL A 83 16.71 8.37 -12.66
CA VAL A 83 17.66 7.33 -13.09
C VAL A 83 19.10 7.87 -12.99
N VAL A 84 19.32 9.09 -13.51
CA VAL A 84 20.62 9.77 -13.44
C VAL A 84 21.04 10.03 -12.00
N ALA A 85 20.12 10.57 -11.18
CA ALA A 85 20.38 10.85 -9.78
C ALA A 85 20.73 9.59 -8.98
N TYR A 86 19.95 8.51 -9.15
CA TYR A 86 20.19 7.25 -8.45
C TYR A 86 21.55 6.63 -8.82
N GLY A 87 21.86 6.55 -10.12
CA GLY A 87 23.13 5.99 -10.58
C GLY A 87 24.34 6.78 -10.05
N ILE A 88 24.29 8.11 -10.11
CA ILE A 88 25.36 8.97 -9.60
C ILE A 88 25.49 8.86 -8.08
N MET A 89 24.37 8.85 -7.35
CA MET A 89 24.37 8.70 -5.89
C MET A 89 25.05 7.40 -5.47
N VAL A 90 24.65 6.26 -6.04
CA VAL A 90 25.21 4.94 -5.72
C VAL A 90 26.70 4.88 -6.03
N LYS A 91 27.13 5.37 -7.20
CA LYS A 91 28.55 5.38 -7.57
C LYS A 91 29.38 6.33 -6.71
N THR A 92 28.81 7.45 -6.29
CA THR A 92 29.47 8.34 -5.32
C THR A 92 29.66 7.64 -3.99
N MET A 93 28.62 6.97 -3.48
CA MET A 93 28.69 6.24 -2.22
C MET A 93 29.73 5.11 -2.28
N ALA A 94 29.81 4.38 -3.39
CA ALA A 94 30.78 3.31 -3.58
C ALA A 94 32.25 3.79 -3.51
N VAL A 95 32.52 5.05 -3.86
CA VAL A 95 33.86 5.65 -3.77
C VAL A 95 34.11 6.26 -2.39
N VAL A 96 33.11 6.92 -1.80
CA VAL A 96 33.28 7.71 -0.58
C VAL A 96 33.13 6.87 0.69
N ALA A 97 32.24 5.88 0.72
CA ALA A 97 32.04 5.04 1.92
C ALA A 97 33.32 4.30 2.37
N PRO A 98 34.17 3.72 1.48
CA PRO A 98 35.46 3.15 1.87
C PRO A 98 36.37 4.13 2.60
N LEU A 99 36.40 5.38 2.12
CA LEU A 99 37.21 6.45 2.72
C LEU A 99 36.68 6.85 4.10
N VAL A 100 35.36 6.92 4.25
CA VAL A 100 34.71 7.33 5.50
C VAL A 100 34.83 6.24 6.58
N LEU A 101 34.60 4.99 6.20
CA LEU A 101 34.60 3.86 7.12
C LEU A 101 35.99 3.28 7.38
N HIS A 102 37.00 3.68 6.61
CA HIS A 102 38.35 3.11 6.66
C HIS A 102 38.34 1.59 6.42
N LEU A 103 37.45 1.13 5.54
CA LEU A 103 37.28 -0.26 5.14
C LEU A 103 37.60 -0.43 3.65
N SER A 104 37.94 -1.65 3.24
CA SER A 104 38.08 -1.94 1.82
C SER A 104 36.72 -1.86 1.11
N ALA A 105 36.72 -1.62 -0.20
CA ALA A 105 35.50 -1.67 -0.99
C ALA A 105 34.85 -3.06 -0.97
N GLU A 106 35.67 -4.11 -0.84
CA GLU A 106 35.22 -5.50 -0.73
C GLU A 106 34.47 -5.74 0.59
N ASP A 107 35.00 -5.25 1.72
CA ASP A 107 34.34 -5.38 3.03
C ASP A 107 33.01 -4.62 3.07
N ILE A 108 32.96 -3.42 2.47
CA ILE A 108 31.72 -2.63 2.40
C ILE A 108 30.65 -3.34 1.56
N ALA A 109 31.06 -3.95 0.44
CA ALA A 109 30.16 -4.71 -0.41
C ALA A 109 29.68 -5.99 0.29
N ALA A 110 30.59 -6.74 0.92
CA ALA A 110 30.29 -7.99 1.63
C ALA A 110 29.35 -7.79 2.82
N HIS A 111 29.43 -6.63 3.48
CA HIS A 111 28.57 -6.29 4.62
C HIS A 111 27.39 -5.38 4.24
N HIS A 112 27.19 -5.09 2.96
CA HIS A 112 26.12 -4.22 2.46
C HIS A 112 26.06 -2.83 3.15
N LEU A 113 27.19 -2.31 3.65
CA LEU A 113 27.25 -1.10 4.49
C LEU A 113 26.90 0.19 3.73
N ALA A 114 27.05 0.18 2.41
CA ALA A 114 26.69 1.28 1.53
C ALA A 114 25.47 0.96 0.64
N ASP A 115 24.83 -0.21 0.84
CA ASP A 115 23.65 -0.58 0.08
C ASP A 115 22.43 0.14 0.66
N THR A 116 21.84 1.00 -0.18
CA THR A 116 20.69 1.82 0.21
C THR A 116 19.36 1.17 -0.18
N GLY A 117 19.40 0.11 -1.00
CA GLY A 117 18.23 -0.61 -1.47
C GLY A 117 17.12 0.31 -1.98
N VAL A 118 15.87 -0.11 -1.72
CA VAL A 118 14.66 0.63 -2.14
C VAL A 118 14.62 2.04 -1.54
N LEU A 119 15.15 2.25 -0.33
CA LEU A 119 15.17 3.55 0.34
C LEU A 119 16.05 4.56 -0.39
N GLY A 120 17.23 4.14 -0.87
CA GLY A 120 18.07 4.97 -1.73
C GLY A 120 17.38 5.36 -3.03
N GLY A 121 16.66 4.41 -3.63
CA GLY A 121 15.77 4.68 -4.76
C GLY A 121 14.76 5.79 -4.48
N ILE A 122 14.02 5.67 -3.38
CA ILE A 122 13.02 6.66 -2.95
C ILE A 122 13.67 8.04 -2.73
N ILE A 123 14.83 8.09 -2.08
CA ILE A 123 15.56 9.35 -1.83
C ILE A 123 15.98 10.01 -3.17
N ALA A 124 16.57 9.23 -4.08
CA ALA A 124 16.99 9.74 -5.39
C ALA A 124 15.79 10.25 -6.22
N GLY A 125 14.68 9.51 -6.20
CA GLY A 125 13.43 9.93 -6.82
C GLY A 125 12.86 11.21 -6.24
N ALA A 126 12.91 11.38 -4.91
CA ALA A 126 12.46 12.59 -4.23
C ALA A 126 13.32 13.81 -4.59
N ILE A 127 14.65 13.66 -4.69
CA ILE A 127 15.54 14.71 -5.17
C ILE A 127 15.22 15.10 -6.61
N ALA A 128 15.08 14.11 -7.50
CA ALA A 128 14.74 14.38 -8.90
C ALA A 128 13.40 15.11 -9.03
N ALA A 129 12.39 14.71 -8.25
CA ALA A 129 11.11 15.40 -8.20
C ALA A 129 11.23 16.85 -7.70
N TYR A 130 12.02 17.07 -6.64
CA TYR A 130 12.25 18.40 -6.10
C TYR A 130 12.97 19.31 -7.11
N MET A 131 14.03 18.80 -7.73
CA MET A 131 14.76 19.49 -8.80
C MET A 131 13.87 19.81 -10.00
N PHE A 132 13.03 18.87 -10.41
CA PHE A 132 12.06 19.10 -11.49
C PHE A 132 11.12 20.25 -11.14
N ASN A 133 10.43 20.17 -10.00
CA ASN A 133 9.45 21.18 -9.59
C ASN A 133 10.08 22.58 -9.42
N ARG A 134 11.37 22.64 -9.08
CA ARG A 134 12.10 23.90 -8.94
C ARG A 134 12.60 24.47 -10.27
N PHE A 135 13.12 23.65 -11.17
CA PHE A 135 13.93 24.09 -12.31
C PHE A 135 13.37 23.78 -13.70
N TYR A 136 12.21 23.12 -13.82
CA TYR A 136 11.64 22.76 -15.13
C TYR A 136 11.37 23.94 -16.08
N ARG A 137 11.35 25.19 -15.57
CA ARG A 137 11.21 26.43 -16.35
C ARG A 137 12.43 27.36 -16.25
N ILE A 138 13.60 26.83 -15.86
CA ILE A 138 14.81 27.65 -15.72
C ILE A 138 15.18 28.30 -17.06
N LYS A 139 15.59 29.57 -16.99
CA LYS A 139 16.15 30.32 -18.12
C LYS A 139 17.66 30.38 -17.94
N LEU A 140 18.40 30.09 -19.00
CA LEU A 140 19.86 30.17 -19.05
C LEU A 140 20.28 31.21 -20.10
N PRO A 141 21.52 31.72 -20.04
CA PRO A 141 22.09 32.54 -21.11
C PRO A 141 22.00 31.84 -22.47
N GLU A 142 21.95 32.60 -23.57
CA GLU A 142 21.69 32.07 -24.92
C GLU A 142 22.68 30.95 -25.32
N TYR A 143 23.96 31.08 -24.96
CA TYR A 143 24.99 30.06 -25.24
C TYR A 143 24.77 28.73 -24.48
N LEU A 144 23.95 28.71 -23.42
CA LEU A 144 23.51 27.50 -22.70
C LEU A 144 22.03 27.18 -22.97
N GLY A 145 21.39 27.85 -23.94
CA GLY A 145 19.95 27.73 -24.19
C GLY A 145 19.49 26.29 -24.47
N PHE A 146 20.36 25.44 -25.02
CA PHE A 146 20.08 24.02 -25.22
C PHE A 146 19.71 23.29 -23.93
N PHE A 147 20.33 23.65 -22.81
CA PHE A 147 20.12 23.04 -21.50
C PHE A 147 18.99 23.67 -20.70
N ALA A 148 18.33 24.73 -21.20
CA ALA A 148 17.28 25.43 -20.47
C ALA A 148 16.00 24.58 -20.28
N GLY A 149 15.13 25.04 -19.38
CA GLY A 149 13.87 24.37 -19.06
C GLY A 149 14.05 22.96 -18.52
N LYS A 150 13.21 22.02 -18.97
CA LYS A 150 13.21 20.63 -18.47
C LYS A 150 14.53 19.89 -18.69
N ARG A 151 15.28 20.22 -19.74
CA ARG A 151 16.58 19.56 -20.06
C ARG A 151 17.63 19.81 -18.98
N PHE A 152 17.48 20.88 -18.20
CA PHE A 152 18.35 21.16 -17.06
C PHE A 152 18.17 20.18 -15.90
N VAL A 153 16.97 19.59 -15.78
CA VAL A 153 16.56 18.83 -14.60
C VAL A 153 17.43 17.60 -14.36
N PRO A 154 17.74 16.74 -15.35
CA PRO A 154 18.67 15.63 -15.13
C PRO A 154 20.07 16.08 -14.71
N ILE A 155 20.54 17.21 -15.24
CA ILE A 155 21.89 17.76 -14.94
C ILE A 155 21.97 18.18 -13.47
N ILE A 156 21.05 19.03 -13.03
CA ILE A 156 21.07 19.51 -11.64
C ILE A 156 20.74 18.40 -10.64
N SER A 157 19.90 17.43 -11.02
CA SER A 157 19.62 16.25 -10.19
C SER A 157 20.87 15.39 -10.02
N GLY A 158 21.64 15.17 -11.08
CA GLY A 158 22.91 14.47 -11.03
C GLY A 158 23.95 15.17 -10.14
N LEU A 159 24.13 16.48 -10.31
CA LEU A 159 25.05 17.26 -9.47
C LEU A 159 24.64 17.23 -7.99
N THR A 160 23.34 17.37 -7.71
CA THR A 160 22.81 17.27 -6.34
C THR A 160 23.00 15.86 -5.78
N ALA A 161 22.88 14.83 -6.60
CA ALA A 161 23.08 13.44 -6.20
C ALA A 161 24.53 13.12 -5.81
N ILE A 162 25.53 13.84 -6.35
CA ILE A 162 26.92 13.73 -5.87
C ILE A 162 27.00 14.19 -4.41
N VAL A 163 26.47 15.39 -4.12
CA VAL A 163 26.46 15.94 -2.76
C VAL A 163 25.70 15.02 -1.82
N LEU A 164 24.52 14.53 -2.24
CA LEU A 164 23.76 13.56 -1.48
C LEU A 164 24.55 12.27 -1.23
N GLY A 165 25.21 11.71 -2.25
CA GLY A 165 26.00 10.49 -2.12
C GLY A 165 27.12 10.64 -1.11
N VAL A 166 27.84 11.77 -1.12
CA VAL A 166 28.84 12.09 -0.10
C VAL A 166 28.20 12.11 1.29
N VAL A 167 27.10 12.84 1.47
CA VAL A 167 26.39 12.95 2.76
C VAL A 167 25.92 11.57 3.25
N LEU A 168 25.33 10.76 2.38
CA LEU A 168 24.86 9.42 2.71
C LEU A 168 26.01 8.48 3.05
N SER A 169 27.22 8.64 2.51
CA SER A 169 28.37 7.83 2.94
C SER A 169 28.74 8.00 4.42
N PHE A 170 28.38 9.14 5.05
CA PHE A 170 28.56 9.34 6.50
C PHE A 170 27.34 8.89 7.31
N ILE A 171 26.13 9.14 6.79
CA ILE A 171 24.89 8.99 7.55
C ILE A 171 24.28 7.59 7.37
N TRP A 172 24.44 6.99 6.20
CA TRP A 172 23.82 5.72 5.87
C TRP A 172 24.39 4.53 6.65
N PRO A 173 25.71 4.35 6.83
CA PRO A 173 26.24 3.15 7.49
C PRO A 173 25.59 2.82 8.85
N PRO A 174 25.43 3.76 9.82
CA PRO A 174 24.74 3.44 11.07
C PRO A 174 23.25 3.12 10.89
N ILE A 175 22.59 3.74 9.90
CA ILE A 175 21.19 3.43 9.55
C ILE A 175 21.11 2.03 8.95
N GLY A 176 22.01 1.69 8.04
CA GLY A 176 22.11 0.38 7.41
C GLY A 176 22.34 -0.72 8.44
N SER A 177 23.28 -0.52 9.37
CA SER A 177 23.50 -1.46 10.48
C SER A 177 22.26 -1.64 11.36
N ALA A 178 21.57 -0.57 11.72
CA ALA A 178 20.32 -0.66 12.51
C ALA A 178 19.21 -1.40 11.74
N ILE A 179 19.07 -1.15 10.43
CA ILE A 179 18.13 -1.88 9.56
C ILE A 179 18.53 -3.35 9.49
N GLN A 180 19.82 -3.66 9.38
CA GLN A 180 20.32 -5.03 9.31
C GLN A 180 20.08 -5.77 10.63
N GLU A 181 20.31 -5.16 11.78
CA GLU A 181 20.00 -5.74 13.09
C GLU A 181 18.51 -6.02 13.24
N PHE A 182 17.65 -5.05 12.90
CA PHE A 182 16.20 -5.24 12.89
C PHE A 182 15.78 -6.34 11.92
N SER A 183 16.37 -6.38 10.75
CA SER A 183 16.15 -7.37 9.69
C SER A 183 16.51 -8.77 10.17
N GLN A 184 17.67 -8.94 10.82
CA GLN A 184 18.12 -10.20 11.40
C GLN A 184 17.21 -10.65 12.55
N TRP A 185 16.82 -9.73 13.43
CA TRP A 185 15.87 -10.00 14.51
C TRP A 185 14.53 -10.49 13.96
N ALA A 186 13.95 -9.77 12.99
CA ALA A 186 12.65 -10.06 12.42
C ALA A 186 12.65 -11.34 11.58
N ALA A 187 13.72 -11.59 10.82
CA ALA A 187 13.79 -12.73 9.92
C ALA A 187 14.19 -14.03 10.65
N TYR A 188 15.10 -13.99 11.64
CA TYR A 188 15.72 -15.21 12.16
C TYR A 188 15.59 -15.39 13.67
N GLN A 189 15.56 -14.31 14.47
CA GLN A 189 15.55 -14.45 15.93
C GLN A 189 14.13 -14.58 16.50
N ASN A 190 13.22 -13.66 16.14
CA ASN A 190 11.85 -13.67 16.63
C ASN A 190 10.82 -13.34 15.54
N PRO A 191 10.71 -14.21 14.52
CA PRO A 191 9.77 -14.00 13.42
C PRO A 191 8.31 -14.00 13.84
N VAL A 192 7.95 -14.76 14.88
CA VAL A 192 6.57 -14.82 15.37
C VAL A 192 6.12 -13.44 15.85
N VAL A 193 6.90 -12.79 16.73
CA VAL A 193 6.56 -11.45 17.23
C VAL A 193 6.66 -10.41 16.13
N ALA A 194 7.72 -10.44 15.32
CA ALA A 194 7.96 -9.44 14.29
C ALA A 194 6.82 -9.39 13.26
N PHE A 195 6.39 -10.55 12.75
CA PHE A 195 5.30 -10.60 11.77
C PHE A 195 3.91 -10.41 12.40
N GLY A 196 3.76 -10.71 13.70
CA GLY A 196 2.58 -10.32 14.46
C GLY A 196 2.41 -8.80 14.53
N ILE A 197 3.49 -8.08 14.89
CA ILE A 197 3.52 -6.61 14.90
C ILE A 197 3.30 -6.07 13.49
N TYR A 198 3.96 -6.65 12.48
CA TYR A 198 3.76 -6.30 11.08
C TYR A 198 2.28 -6.27 10.70
N GLY A 199 1.54 -7.35 10.97
CA GLY A 199 0.13 -7.43 10.57
C GLY A 199 -0.77 -6.43 11.30
N VAL A 200 -0.56 -6.21 12.60
CA VAL A 200 -1.34 -5.21 13.36
C VAL A 200 -1.08 -3.80 12.83
N VAL A 201 0.19 -3.43 12.65
CA VAL A 201 0.59 -2.09 12.19
C VAL A 201 0.18 -1.87 10.74
N GLU A 202 0.32 -2.88 9.87
CA GLU A 202 -0.15 -2.80 8.50
C GLU A 202 -1.63 -2.42 8.47
N ARG A 203 -2.48 -3.18 9.19
CA ARG A 203 -3.92 -2.88 9.26
C ARG A 203 -4.18 -1.51 9.85
N ALA A 204 -3.50 -1.10 10.92
CA ALA A 204 -3.68 0.22 11.51
C ALA A 204 -3.36 1.38 10.54
N LEU A 205 -2.47 1.15 9.56
CA LEU A 205 -2.03 2.15 8.59
C LEU A 205 -2.84 2.17 7.29
N VAL A 206 -3.69 1.17 7.04
CA VAL A 206 -4.58 1.12 5.87
C VAL A 206 -5.48 2.35 5.71
N PRO A 207 -6.14 2.90 6.76
CA PRO A 207 -7.03 4.06 6.61
C PRO A 207 -6.32 5.31 6.10
N PHE A 208 -5.01 5.38 6.32
CA PHE A 208 -4.15 6.49 5.94
C PHE A 208 -3.40 6.25 4.62
N GLY A 209 -3.49 5.03 4.05
CA GLY A 209 -2.70 4.63 2.89
C GLY A 209 -1.19 4.48 3.17
N LEU A 210 -0.78 4.50 4.45
CA LEU A 210 0.62 4.47 4.86
C LEU A 210 1.18 3.04 4.99
N HIS A 211 0.30 2.04 4.94
CA HIS A 211 0.67 0.63 5.00
C HIS A 211 1.63 0.23 3.87
N HIS A 212 1.57 0.86 2.69
CA HIS A 212 2.55 0.62 1.63
C HIS A 212 3.99 0.96 2.04
N ILE A 213 4.20 1.99 2.86
CA ILE A 213 5.53 2.35 3.38
C ILE A 213 5.98 1.32 4.39
N TRP A 214 5.07 0.93 5.30
CA TRP A 214 5.33 -0.09 6.32
C TRP A 214 5.63 -1.48 5.75
N ASN A 215 5.04 -1.79 4.60
CA ASN A 215 5.19 -3.10 3.98
C ASN A 215 6.57 -3.31 3.35
N VAL A 216 7.20 -2.26 2.82
CA VAL A 216 8.48 -2.37 2.09
C VAL A 216 9.59 -3.04 2.89
N PRO A 217 9.87 -2.68 4.16
CA PRO A 217 10.88 -3.38 4.95
C PRO A 217 10.68 -4.90 5.01
N PHE A 218 9.47 -5.35 5.31
CA PHE A 218 9.16 -6.78 5.46
C PHE A 218 9.07 -7.52 4.11
N GLN A 219 8.48 -6.88 3.11
CA GLN A 219 8.30 -7.51 1.81
C GLN A 219 9.60 -7.57 1.01
N MET A 220 10.43 -6.53 1.10
CA MET A 220 11.53 -6.28 0.16
C MET A 220 12.92 -6.13 0.78
N GLN A 221 13.07 -6.11 2.11
CA GLN A 221 14.38 -5.84 2.73
C GLN A 221 14.78 -6.85 3.82
N ILE A 222 13.85 -7.45 4.56
CA ILE A 222 14.22 -8.34 5.67
C ILE A 222 14.90 -9.66 5.25
N GLY A 223 15.95 -9.98 5.99
CA GLY A 223 16.94 -11.02 5.77
C GLY A 223 17.48 -11.08 4.34
N GLU A 224 18.25 -12.13 4.10
CA GLU A 224 19.05 -12.29 2.89
C GLU A 224 19.09 -13.75 2.48
N PHE A 225 19.10 -13.99 1.17
CA PHE A 225 19.27 -15.31 0.58
C PHE A 225 20.04 -15.22 -0.72
N THR A 226 21.08 -16.04 -0.87
CA THR A 226 21.80 -16.18 -2.13
C THR A 226 21.35 -17.48 -2.80
N ASN A 227 20.82 -17.38 -4.03
CA ASN A 227 20.38 -18.56 -4.77
C ASN A 227 21.57 -19.32 -5.39
N ALA A 228 21.30 -20.45 -6.03
CA ALA A 228 22.33 -21.26 -6.69
C ALA A 228 23.06 -20.55 -7.85
N ALA A 229 22.49 -19.48 -8.40
CA ALA A 229 23.10 -18.65 -9.44
C ALA A 229 23.98 -17.51 -8.87
N GLY A 230 24.12 -17.41 -7.55
CA GLY A 230 24.88 -16.34 -6.89
C GLY A 230 24.14 -15.00 -6.83
N GLN A 231 22.85 -14.96 -7.17
CA GLN A 231 22.01 -13.77 -7.04
C GLN A 231 21.57 -13.62 -5.58
N VAL A 232 21.73 -12.43 -5.03
CA VAL A 232 21.34 -12.09 -3.66
C VAL A 232 19.93 -11.48 -3.66
N PHE A 233 19.06 -11.99 -2.79
CA PHE A 233 17.68 -11.55 -2.61
C PHE A 233 17.45 -11.08 -1.18
N HIS A 234 16.79 -9.94 -1.05
CA HIS A 234 16.37 -9.36 0.23
C HIS A 234 14.84 -9.28 0.31
N GLY A 235 14.29 -9.40 1.52
CA GLY A 235 12.85 -9.35 1.76
C GLY A 235 12.14 -10.69 1.67
N ASP A 236 11.02 -10.83 2.39
CA ASP A 236 10.30 -12.11 2.48
C ASP A 236 9.76 -12.58 1.12
N ILE A 237 9.31 -11.65 0.25
CA ILE A 237 8.77 -11.99 -1.08
C ILE A 237 9.90 -12.50 -2.01
N PRO A 238 10.95 -11.72 -2.32
CA PRO A 238 11.97 -12.17 -3.28
C PRO A 238 12.72 -13.42 -2.79
N ARG A 239 12.99 -13.51 -1.48
CA ARG A 239 13.62 -14.70 -0.89
C ARG A 239 12.76 -15.95 -1.04
N TYR A 240 11.44 -15.87 -0.78
CA TYR A 240 10.54 -17.00 -1.00
C TYR A 240 10.51 -17.43 -2.47
N MET A 241 10.41 -16.47 -3.39
CA MET A 241 10.38 -16.75 -4.83
C MET A 241 11.68 -17.40 -5.32
N ALA A 242 12.83 -16.99 -4.76
CA ALA A 242 14.13 -17.57 -5.02
C ALA A 242 14.36 -18.96 -4.36
N GLY A 243 13.41 -19.45 -3.56
CA GLY A 243 13.47 -20.78 -2.94
C GLY A 243 14.05 -20.83 -1.52
N ASP A 244 14.16 -19.70 -0.82
CA ASP A 244 14.65 -19.67 0.57
C ASP A 244 13.69 -20.44 1.51
N PRO A 245 14.10 -21.55 2.14
CA PRO A 245 13.26 -22.34 3.04
C PRO A 245 13.00 -21.68 4.39
N THR A 246 13.53 -20.47 4.63
CA THR A 246 13.27 -19.64 5.82
C THR A 246 12.37 -18.42 5.56
N ALA A 247 12.05 -18.04 4.32
CA ALA A 247 11.14 -16.96 3.94
C ALA A 247 9.62 -17.30 4.04
N GLY A 248 8.73 -16.64 3.29
CA GLY A 248 7.29 -16.97 3.24
C GLY A 248 6.53 -16.74 4.56
N LYS A 249 7.07 -15.90 5.45
CA LYS A 249 6.47 -15.59 6.75
C LYS A 249 5.28 -14.64 6.64
N LEU A 250 5.08 -14.02 5.47
CA LEU A 250 3.89 -13.24 5.14
C LEU A 250 2.60 -14.08 4.97
N SER A 251 2.70 -15.40 5.01
CA SER A 251 1.57 -16.34 4.78
C SER A 251 0.31 -16.10 5.63
N GLY A 252 0.43 -15.42 6.78
CA GLY A 252 -0.73 -15.01 7.58
C GLY A 252 -1.76 -14.20 6.80
N GLY A 253 -1.34 -13.47 5.77
CA GLY A 253 -2.24 -12.72 4.88
C GLY A 253 -3.35 -13.57 4.27
N PHE A 254 -3.06 -14.82 3.89
CA PHE A 254 -4.06 -15.71 3.29
C PHE A 254 -5.20 -16.05 4.25
N LEU A 255 -4.91 -16.26 5.54
CA LEU A 255 -5.93 -16.65 6.53
C LEU A 255 -7.01 -15.57 6.67
N PHE A 256 -6.61 -14.31 6.91
CA PHE A 256 -7.61 -13.27 7.13
C PHE A 256 -8.19 -12.72 5.83
N LYS A 257 -7.48 -12.75 4.70
CA LYS A 257 -8.00 -12.21 3.43
C LYS A 257 -8.90 -13.19 2.68
N MET A 258 -8.58 -14.48 2.70
CA MET A 258 -9.39 -15.51 2.04
C MET A 258 -10.51 -16.08 2.93
N TYR A 259 -10.35 -16.04 4.26
CA TYR A 259 -11.33 -16.65 5.17
C TYR A 259 -11.90 -15.66 6.17
N GLY A 260 -11.05 -14.92 6.90
CA GLY A 260 -11.49 -14.01 7.96
C GLY A 260 -12.43 -12.90 7.48
N LEU A 261 -11.99 -12.11 6.51
CA LEU A 261 -12.75 -10.97 5.97
C LEU A 261 -14.00 -11.39 5.19
N PRO A 262 -13.98 -12.43 4.35
CA PRO A 262 -15.21 -13.00 3.81
C PRO A 262 -16.20 -13.42 4.90
N ALA A 263 -15.73 -14.05 5.98
CA ALA A 263 -16.58 -14.42 7.11
C ALA A 263 -17.12 -13.18 7.88
N ALA A 264 -16.33 -12.13 8.02
CA ALA A 264 -16.79 -10.84 8.55
C ALA A 264 -17.86 -10.19 7.65
N ALA A 265 -17.70 -10.28 6.33
CA ALA A 265 -18.68 -9.78 5.37
C ALA A 265 -20.03 -10.52 5.50
N ILE A 266 -19.99 -11.85 5.69
CA ILE A 266 -21.18 -12.67 5.99
C ILE A 266 -21.79 -12.25 7.34
N ALA A 267 -20.97 -12.00 8.37
CA ALA A 267 -21.46 -11.53 9.67
C ALA A 267 -22.16 -10.17 9.57
N ILE A 268 -21.62 -9.23 8.79
CA ILE A 268 -22.23 -7.92 8.51
C ILE A 268 -23.57 -8.12 7.78
N TRP A 269 -23.58 -8.93 6.73
CA TRP A 269 -24.80 -9.23 5.97
C TRP A 269 -25.90 -9.82 6.84
N HIS A 270 -25.60 -10.87 7.62
CA HIS A 270 -26.60 -11.50 8.47
C HIS A 270 -27.06 -10.61 9.63
N SER A 271 -26.29 -9.58 9.98
CA SER A 271 -26.64 -8.61 11.01
C SER A 271 -27.47 -7.44 10.49
N ALA A 272 -27.60 -7.26 9.17
CA ALA A 272 -28.42 -6.21 8.58
C ALA A 272 -29.91 -6.41 8.91
N LYS A 273 -30.65 -5.29 8.98
CA LYS A 273 -32.11 -5.30 9.15
C LYS A 273 -32.77 -6.07 7.98
N PRO A 274 -33.85 -6.82 8.21
CA PRO A 274 -34.48 -7.68 7.19
C PRO A 274 -34.69 -6.98 5.83
N GLU A 275 -35.17 -5.75 5.85
CA GLU A 275 -35.44 -4.90 4.69
C GLU A 275 -34.18 -4.53 3.89
N ASN A 276 -33.01 -4.51 4.52
CA ASN A 276 -31.73 -4.15 3.89
C ASN A 276 -30.88 -5.37 3.50
N ARG A 277 -31.28 -6.59 3.88
CA ARG A 277 -30.44 -7.80 3.72
C ARG A 277 -30.08 -8.10 2.28
N ALA A 278 -30.99 -7.92 1.33
CA ALA A 278 -30.70 -8.17 -0.09
C ALA A 278 -29.62 -7.21 -0.60
N LYS A 279 -29.76 -5.90 -0.34
CA LYS A 279 -28.80 -4.87 -0.72
C LYS A 279 -27.43 -5.10 -0.09
N VAL A 280 -27.38 -5.29 1.24
CA VAL A 280 -26.12 -5.52 1.95
C VAL A 280 -25.48 -6.83 1.52
N GLY A 281 -26.26 -7.89 1.30
CA GLY A 281 -25.78 -9.16 0.81
C GLY A 281 -25.04 -9.03 -0.52
N GLY A 282 -25.64 -8.37 -1.51
CA GLY A 282 -25.01 -8.15 -2.82
C GLY A 282 -23.66 -7.41 -2.70
N ILE A 283 -23.60 -6.36 -1.89
CA ILE A 283 -22.38 -5.57 -1.67
C ILE A 283 -21.31 -6.42 -0.95
N MET A 284 -21.68 -7.13 0.11
CA MET A 284 -20.76 -7.94 0.92
C MET A 284 -20.23 -9.15 0.16
N ILE A 285 -21.05 -9.81 -0.67
CA ILE A 285 -20.61 -10.93 -1.52
C ILE A 285 -19.59 -10.44 -2.55
N SER A 286 -19.86 -9.32 -3.23
CA SER A 286 -18.93 -8.75 -4.20
C SER A 286 -17.59 -8.38 -3.54
N ALA A 287 -17.63 -7.68 -2.41
CA ALA A 287 -16.45 -7.30 -1.65
C ALA A 287 -15.66 -8.51 -1.12
N ALA A 288 -16.36 -9.53 -0.61
CA ALA A 288 -15.78 -10.80 -0.17
C ALA A 288 -15.08 -11.54 -1.31
N LEU A 289 -15.69 -11.59 -2.50
CA LEU A 289 -15.10 -12.21 -3.67
C LEU A 289 -13.83 -11.49 -4.13
N THR A 290 -13.84 -10.15 -4.12
CA THR A 290 -12.65 -9.35 -4.41
C THR A 290 -11.51 -9.66 -3.43
N ALA A 291 -11.78 -9.65 -2.12
CA ALA A 291 -10.79 -9.98 -1.10
C ALA A 291 -10.27 -11.42 -1.24
N PHE A 292 -11.16 -12.37 -1.49
CA PHE A 292 -10.81 -13.78 -1.66
C PHE A 292 -9.93 -14.02 -2.89
N LEU A 293 -10.30 -13.48 -4.05
CA LEU A 293 -9.58 -13.73 -5.30
C LEU A 293 -8.26 -12.96 -5.39
N THR A 294 -8.30 -11.67 -5.04
CA THR A 294 -7.20 -10.73 -5.31
C THR A 294 -6.44 -10.33 -4.05
N GLY A 295 -7.01 -10.55 -2.87
CA GLY A 295 -6.46 -10.08 -1.61
C GLY A 295 -6.73 -8.60 -1.32
N ILE A 296 -7.46 -7.87 -2.17
CA ILE A 296 -7.84 -6.46 -1.92
C ILE A 296 -8.93 -6.41 -0.86
N THR A 297 -8.63 -5.83 0.30
CA THR A 297 -9.47 -5.90 1.51
C THR A 297 -10.32 -4.66 1.74
N GLU A 298 -9.95 -3.56 1.10
CA GLU A 298 -10.50 -2.24 1.29
C GLU A 298 -12.02 -2.21 1.11
N PRO A 299 -12.64 -2.86 0.09
CA PRO A 299 -14.10 -2.85 -0.05
C PRO A 299 -14.85 -3.34 1.20
N ILE A 300 -14.29 -4.30 1.94
CA ILE A 300 -14.88 -4.82 3.18
C ILE A 300 -14.52 -3.92 4.35
N GLU A 301 -13.22 -3.67 4.57
CA GLU A 301 -12.71 -2.89 5.71
C GLU A 301 -13.33 -1.48 5.76
N PHE A 302 -13.48 -0.86 4.58
CA PHE A 302 -14.00 0.50 4.43
C PHE A 302 -15.49 0.58 4.71
N SER A 303 -16.20 -0.54 4.62
CA SER A 303 -17.63 -0.61 4.90
C SER A 303 -17.94 -0.44 6.39
N PHE A 304 -17.00 -0.80 7.29
CA PHE A 304 -17.26 -0.78 8.73
C PHE A 304 -16.28 0.07 9.54
N MET A 305 -15.04 0.34 9.10
CA MET A 305 -14.04 0.93 10.01
C MET A 305 -14.46 2.27 10.63
N PHE A 306 -15.21 3.10 9.89
CA PHE A 306 -15.61 4.43 10.34
C PHE A 306 -16.93 4.43 11.11
N VAL A 307 -17.79 3.45 10.84
CA VAL A 307 -19.11 3.32 11.51
C VAL A 307 -19.05 2.39 12.73
N ALA A 308 -18.02 1.54 12.81
CA ALA A 308 -17.75 0.62 13.90
C ALA A 308 -16.23 0.48 14.15
N PRO A 309 -15.55 1.52 14.66
CA PRO A 309 -14.09 1.50 14.86
C PRO A 309 -13.59 0.36 15.75
N ILE A 310 -14.40 -0.06 16.72
CA ILE A 310 -14.08 -1.21 17.60
C ILE A 310 -13.88 -2.48 16.79
N LEU A 311 -14.72 -2.75 15.78
CA LEU A 311 -14.53 -3.91 14.90
C LEU A 311 -13.23 -3.81 14.10
N TYR A 312 -12.80 -2.59 13.77
CA TYR A 312 -11.55 -2.39 13.04
C TYR A 312 -10.32 -2.64 13.89
N VAL A 313 -10.32 -2.19 15.15
CA VAL A 313 -9.26 -2.52 16.11
C VAL A 313 -9.16 -4.03 16.31
N ILE A 314 -10.30 -4.70 16.50
CA ILE A 314 -10.34 -6.16 16.64
C ILE A 314 -9.86 -6.85 15.37
N HIS A 315 -10.29 -6.39 14.19
CA HIS A 315 -9.80 -6.89 12.90
C HIS A 315 -8.28 -6.73 12.75
N ALA A 316 -7.71 -5.59 13.14
CA ALA A 316 -6.28 -5.36 13.07
C ALA A 316 -5.50 -6.35 13.97
N ILE A 317 -5.99 -6.61 15.18
CA ILE A 317 -5.41 -7.60 16.10
C ILE A 317 -5.51 -9.00 15.50
N LEU A 318 -6.69 -9.38 15.02
CA LEU A 318 -6.90 -10.69 14.41
C LEU A 318 -5.96 -10.86 13.20
N ALA A 319 -5.98 -9.95 12.22
CA ALA A 319 -5.07 -9.98 11.08
C ALA A 319 -3.59 -10.08 11.49
N GLY A 320 -3.19 -9.36 12.54
CA GLY A 320 -1.87 -9.50 13.16
C GLY A 320 -1.57 -10.92 13.65
N LEU A 321 -2.51 -11.56 14.37
CA LEU A 321 -2.38 -12.94 14.87
C LEU A 321 -2.32 -13.99 13.77
N ALA A 322 -2.81 -13.72 12.57
CA ALA A 322 -2.76 -14.66 11.46
C ALA A 322 -1.31 -15.03 11.07
N PHE A 323 -0.38 -14.08 11.14
CA PHE A 323 1.03 -14.33 10.79
C PHE A 323 1.75 -15.26 11.79
N PRO A 324 1.73 -14.99 13.13
CA PRO A 324 2.18 -15.94 14.14
C PRO A 324 1.63 -17.35 13.97
N ILE A 325 0.33 -17.50 13.68
CA ILE A 325 -0.32 -18.80 13.50
C ILE A 325 0.33 -19.57 12.34
N CYS A 326 0.46 -18.93 11.17
CA CYS A 326 1.11 -19.57 10.03
C CYS A 326 2.57 -19.93 10.31
N ILE A 327 3.33 -19.03 10.95
CA ILE A 327 4.74 -19.25 11.28
C ILE A 327 4.90 -20.44 12.25
N LEU A 328 4.10 -20.49 13.33
CA LEU A 328 4.16 -21.56 14.33
C LEU A 328 3.73 -22.93 13.76
N LEU A 329 2.75 -22.93 12.85
CA LEU A 329 2.31 -24.16 12.19
C LEU A 329 3.24 -24.57 11.04
N GLY A 330 4.20 -23.73 10.65
CA GLY A 330 5.07 -23.94 9.49
C GLY A 330 4.32 -23.89 8.16
N MET A 331 3.21 -23.15 8.12
CA MET A 331 2.43 -22.91 6.91
C MET A 331 3.10 -21.80 6.11
N ARG A 332 3.55 -22.12 4.91
CA ARG A 332 4.24 -21.17 4.03
C ARG A 332 3.69 -21.23 2.63
N ASP A 333 3.48 -20.06 2.06
CA ASP A 333 3.13 -19.89 0.67
C ASP A 333 3.57 -18.51 0.16
N GLY A 334 3.59 -18.35 -1.16
CA GLY A 334 4.12 -17.18 -1.85
C GLY A 334 3.08 -16.11 -2.12
N THR A 335 3.45 -14.85 -1.96
CA THR A 335 2.62 -13.71 -2.37
C THR A 335 3.42 -12.76 -3.25
N SER A 336 2.76 -12.14 -4.22
CA SER A 336 3.34 -11.10 -5.07
C SER A 336 2.75 -9.72 -4.77
N PHE A 337 1.50 -9.68 -4.29
CA PHE A 337 0.74 -8.45 -4.14
C PHE A 337 -0.06 -8.43 -2.84
N SER A 338 -1.08 -9.28 -2.71
CA SER A 338 -2.04 -9.16 -1.60
C SER A 338 -2.60 -10.47 -1.09
N HIS A 339 -2.00 -11.63 -1.38
CA HIS A 339 -2.36 -12.90 -0.73
C HIS A 339 -3.81 -13.34 -1.05
N GLY A 340 -4.24 -13.13 -2.29
CA GLY A 340 -5.51 -13.69 -2.79
C GLY A 340 -5.35 -15.12 -3.28
N LEU A 341 -6.46 -15.77 -3.64
CA LEU A 341 -6.46 -17.13 -4.20
C LEU A 341 -5.56 -17.27 -5.43
N ILE A 342 -5.45 -16.22 -6.25
CA ILE A 342 -4.58 -16.24 -7.42
C ILE A 342 -3.10 -16.39 -7.01
N ASP A 343 -2.64 -15.59 -6.05
CA ASP A 343 -1.30 -15.73 -5.46
C ASP A 343 -1.13 -17.14 -4.88
N PHE A 344 -2.10 -17.59 -4.07
CA PHE A 344 -2.08 -18.88 -3.38
C PHE A 344 -1.89 -20.08 -4.31
N ILE A 345 -2.53 -20.05 -5.48
CA ILE A 345 -2.40 -21.13 -6.45
C ILE A 345 -1.10 -20.99 -7.25
N VAL A 346 -0.85 -19.81 -7.81
CA VAL A 346 0.22 -19.60 -8.80
C VAL A 346 1.61 -19.63 -8.16
N LEU A 347 1.73 -19.22 -6.90
CA LEU A 347 3.00 -19.08 -6.19
C LEU A 347 3.26 -20.21 -5.17
N SER A 348 2.51 -21.31 -5.29
CA SER A 348 2.59 -22.48 -4.41
C SER A 348 3.83 -23.36 -4.61
N GLY A 349 4.68 -23.06 -5.60
CA GLY A 349 5.82 -23.91 -5.98
C GLY A 349 6.81 -24.19 -4.84
N ASN A 350 7.05 -23.21 -3.97
CA ASN A 350 7.93 -23.32 -2.79
C ASN A 350 7.14 -23.42 -1.46
N SER A 351 5.86 -23.79 -1.54
CA SER A 351 4.97 -23.81 -0.37
C SER A 351 5.30 -24.96 0.58
N SER A 352 4.92 -24.79 1.85
CA SER A 352 5.00 -25.84 2.87
C SER A 352 3.69 -25.94 3.62
N LYS A 353 3.23 -27.17 3.82
CA LYS A 353 1.96 -27.50 4.49
C LYS A 353 0.75 -26.73 3.92
N ILE A 354 0.72 -26.53 2.59
CA ILE A 354 -0.34 -25.80 1.89
C ILE A 354 -1.75 -26.34 2.18
N TRP A 355 -1.87 -27.64 2.42
CA TRP A 355 -3.12 -28.31 2.78
C TRP A 355 -3.73 -27.84 4.12
N LEU A 356 -2.93 -27.22 5.00
CA LEU A 356 -3.44 -26.65 6.26
C LEU A 356 -4.20 -25.34 6.05
N PHE A 357 -3.96 -24.60 4.96
CA PHE A 357 -4.61 -23.30 4.73
C PHE A 357 -6.14 -23.39 4.67
N PRO A 358 -6.75 -24.34 3.93
CA PRO A 358 -8.20 -24.52 3.99
C PRO A 358 -8.71 -24.89 5.39
N VAL A 359 -8.02 -25.78 6.10
CA VAL A 359 -8.45 -26.28 7.42
C VAL A 359 -8.40 -25.16 8.46
N ILE A 360 -7.22 -24.55 8.63
CA ILE A 360 -7.00 -23.46 9.58
C ILE A 360 -7.77 -22.22 9.14
N GLY A 361 -7.83 -21.94 7.84
CA GLY A 361 -8.59 -20.85 7.26
C GLY A 361 -10.07 -20.92 7.61
N ILE A 362 -10.72 -22.09 7.46
CA ILE A 362 -12.14 -22.25 7.85
C ILE A 362 -12.32 -22.00 9.35
N ILE A 363 -11.48 -22.57 10.21
CA ILE A 363 -11.53 -22.33 11.66
C ILE A 363 -11.39 -20.83 11.96
N TYR A 364 -10.45 -20.19 11.29
CA TYR A 364 -10.17 -18.77 11.43
C TYR A 364 -11.34 -17.89 10.95
N GLY A 365 -12.00 -18.27 9.86
CA GLY A 365 -13.23 -17.68 9.38
C GLY A 365 -14.39 -17.82 10.38
N LEU A 366 -14.54 -18.99 11.00
CA LEU A 366 -15.55 -19.21 12.06
C LEU A 366 -15.32 -18.30 13.26
N ILE A 367 -14.06 -18.11 13.66
CA ILE A 367 -13.68 -17.17 14.73
C ILE A 367 -14.06 -15.74 14.32
N TYR A 368 -13.67 -15.31 13.12
CA TYR A 368 -14.01 -13.99 12.57
C TYR A 368 -15.52 -13.75 12.55
N TYR A 369 -16.29 -14.68 11.96
CA TYR A 369 -17.74 -14.59 11.89
C TYR A 369 -18.35 -14.45 13.28
N THR A 370 -17.94 -15.30 14.22
CA THR A 370 -18.48 -15.32 15.58
C THR A 370 -18.19 -14.01 16.31
N ILE A 371 -16.93 -13.54 16.30
CA ILE A 371 -16.54 -12.29 16.95
C ILE A 371 -17.30 -11.11 16.34
N PHE A 372 -17.30 -10.98 15.02
CA PHE A 372 -18.01 -9.90 14.34
C PHE A 372 -19.51 -9.94 14.65
N ARG A 373 -20.15 -11.10 14.50
CA ARG A 373 -21.59 -11.23 14.71
C ARG A 373 -21.99 -10.90 16.14
N VAL A 374 -21.25 -11.42 17.12
CA VAL A 374 -21.51 -11.17 18.54
C VAL A 374 -21.32 -9.70 18.89
N LEU A 375 -20.22 -9.07 18.46
CA LEU A 375 -19.96 -7.66 18.75
C LEU A 375 -20.96 -6.73 18.06
N ILE A 376 -21.30 -7.00 16.79
CA ILE A 376 -22.30 -6.21 16.06
C ILE A 376 -23.65 -6.21 16.78
N VAL A 377 -24.10 -7.38 17.24
CA VAL A 377 -25.40 -7.52 17.90
C VAL A 377 -25.35 -6.98 19.34
N LYS A 378 -24.38 -7.41 20.15
CA LYS A 378 -24.31 -7.04 21.58
C LYS A 378 -24.05 -5.55 21.81
N LEU A 379 -23.21 -4.94 20.98
CA LEU A 379 -22.87 -3.50 21.11
C LEU A 379 -23.75 -2.63 20.19
N ASN A 380 -24.74 -3.22 19.52
CA ASN A 380 -25.61 -2.55 18.55
C ASN A 380 -24.84 -1.70 17.52
N LEU A 381 -23.74 -2.24 16.98
CA LEU A 381 -22.87 -1.50 16.06
C LEU A 381 -23.62 -1.22 14.75
N LYS A 382 -23.44 -0.01 14.21
CA LYS A 382 -24.16 0.48 13.03
C LYS A 382 -23.44 0.12 11.73
N THR A 383 -23.13 -1.17 11.56
CA THR A 383 -22.60 -1.72 10.30
C THR A 383 -23.60 -1.53 9.14
N PRO A 384 -23.18 -1.66 7.87
CA PRO A 384 -24.08 -1.49 6.72
C PRO A 384 -25.41 -2.24 6.86
N GLY A 385 -26.53 -1.54 6.63
CA GLY A 385 -27.90 -2.06 6.74
C GLY A 385 -28.45 -2.15 8.16
N ARG A 386 -27.68 -1.77 9.20
CA ARG A 386 -28.17 -1.58 10.59
C ARG A 386 -28.42 -0.12 10.93
N GLU A 387 -28.37 0.74 9.93
CA GLU A 387 -28.69 2.15 10.03
C GLU A 387 -30.12 2.35 10.54
N GLU A 388 -30.32 3.30 11.46
CA GLU A 388 -31.69 3.78 11.66
C GLU A 388 -32.15 4.47 10.39
N THR A 389 -33.34 4.11 9.93
CA THR A 389 -34.06 4.88 8.93
C THR A 389 -34.43 6.16 9.67
N THR A 390 -33.61 7.21 9.54
CA THR A 390 -33.99 8.51 10.09
C THR A 390 -35.22 8.97 9.32
N THR A 391 -36.39 8.75 9.91
CA THR A 391 -37.66 9.31 9.44
C THR A 391 -37.75 10.81 9.78
N GLU A 392 -36.75 11.37 10.48
CA GLU A 392 -36.70 12.77 10.88
C GLU A 392 -35.32 13.36 10.61
N SER A 393 -35.14 14.01 9.46
CA SER A 393 -34.23 15.15 9.18
C SER A 393 -34.39 15.56 7.72
N SER A 394 -35.18 16.61 7.47
CA SER A 394 -35.42 17.29 6.18
C SER A 394 -35.99 16.43 5.04
N SER A 395 -37.22 16.72 4.64
CA SER A 395 -37.93 16.25 3.45
C SER A 395 -37.32 16.71 2.11
N ALA A 396 -35.99 16.86 2.05
CA ALA A 396 -35.28 17.26 0.84
C ALA A 396 -35.12 16.03 -0.06
N THR A 397 -35.85 16.00 -1.17
CA THR A 397 -35.75 14.94 -2.18
C THR A 397 -34.64 15.25 -3.18
N GLY A 398 -33.81 14.24 -3.50
CA GLY A 398 -32.81 14.25 -4.58
C GLY A 398 -32.03 15.57 -4.71
N SER A 399 -32.34 16.34 -5.75
CA SER A 399 -31.70 17.62 -6.11
C SER A 399 -31.60 18.64 -4.96
N GLU A 400 -32.59 18.70 -4.06
CA GLU A 400 -32.54 19.61 -2.91
C GLU A 400 -31.48 19.18 -1.88
N MET A 401 -31.36 17.87 -1.64
CA MET A 401 -30.32 17.28 -0.79
C MET A 401 -28.94 17.52 -1.40
N ALA A 402 -28.81 17.30 -2.72
CA ALA A 402 -27.58 17.55 -3.46
C ALA A 402 -27.14 19.02 -3.37
N GLY A 403 -28.05 19.97 -3.53
CA GLY A 403 -27.75 21.40 -3.39
C GLY A 403 -27.30 21.80 -1.99
N LYS A 404 -27.94 21.26 -0.95
CA LYS A 404 -27.52 21.46 0.44
C LYS A 404 -26.14 20.85 0.70
N LEU A 405 -25.85 19.67 0.17
CA LEU A 405 -24.52 19.05 0.29
C LEU A 405 -23.46 19.87 -0.42
N VAL A 406 -23.69 20.29 -1.67
CA VAL A 406 -22.75 21.15 -2.42
C VAL A 406 -22.48 22.44 -1.66
N SER A 407 -23.51 23.06 -1.09
CA SER A 407 -23.38 24.26 -0.25
C SER A 407 -22.60 23.98 1.03
N ALA A 408 -22.85 22.85 1.70
CA ALA A 408 -22.14 22.44 2.91
C ALA A 408 -20.66 22.12 2.65
N PHE A 409 -20.28 21.71 1.43
CA PHE A 409 -18.89 21.59 1.00
C PHE A 409 -18.25 22.91 0.55
N GLY A 410 -18.94 24.05 0.68
CA GLY A 410 -18.43 25.38 0.34
C GLY A 410 -18.74 25.83 -1.09
N GLY A 411 -19.69 25.16 -1.76
CA GLY A 411 -20.15 25.49 -3.12
C GLY A 411 -19.40 24.76 -4.23
N LYS A 412 -19.92 24.84 -5.46
CA LYS A 412 -19.38 24.19 -6.67
C LYS A 412 -17.90 24.51 -6.89
N GLU A 413 -17.52 25.78 -6.76
CA GLU A 413 -16.14 26.23 -6.97
C GLU A 413 -15.16 25.68 -5.92
N ASN A 414 -15.66 25.27 -4.76
CA ASN A 414 -14.83 24.67 -3.74
C ASN A 414 -14.64 23.16 -3.94
N ILE A 415 -15.49 22.47 -4.72
CA ILE A 415 -15.40 21.03 -4.94
C ILE A 415 -14.50 20.77 -6.16
N THR A 416 -13.34 20.14 -5.93
CA THR A 416 -12.40 19.81 -7.01
C THR A 416 -12.51 18.37 -7.49
N ASN A 417 -13.05 17.47 -6.66
CA ASN A 417 -13.32 16.07 -7.02
C ASN A 417 -14.44 15.49 -6.16
N LEU A 418 -15.31 14.67 -6.75
CA LEU A 418 -16.43 14.01 -6.10
C LEU A 418 -16.41 12.51 -6.38
N ASP A 419 -16.31 11.72 -5.32
CA ASP A 419 -16.23 10.25 -5.37
C ASP A 419 -17.03 9.65 -4.20
N ALA A 420 -17.32 8.36 -4.23
CA ALA A 420 -17.96 7.67 -3.13
C ALA A 420 -17.44 6.24 -2.97
N CYS A 421 -17.56 5.74 -1.74
CA CYS A 421 -17.51 4.32 -1.45
C CYS A 421 -18.75 3.92 -0.66
N ILE A 422 -18.91 2.64 -0.35
CA ILE A 422 -20.14 2.05 0.23
C ILE A 422 -20.75 2.90 1.35
N THR A 423 -19.92 3.44 2.25
CA THR A 423 -20.40 4.19 3.42
C THR A 423 -19.99 5.66 3.48
N ARG A 424 -19.20 6.14 2.51
CA ARG A 424 -18.64 7.51 2.54
C ARG A 424 -18.73 8.21 1.21
N LEU A 425 -19.19 9.46 1.28
CA LEU A 425 -19.00 10.45 0.23
C LEU A 425 -17.61 11.07 0.41
N ARG A 426 -16.78 11.03 -0.65
CA ARG A 426 -15.40 11.51 -0.67
C ARG A 426 -15.31 12.74 -1.54
N VAL A 427 -14.99 13.88 -0.93
CA VAL A 427 -14.96 15.17 -1.62
C VAL A 427 -13.58 15.77 -1.46
N SER A 428 -12.90 16.10 -2.56
CA SER A 428 -11.71 16.95 -2.50
C SER A 428 -12.16 18.40 -2.64
N VAL A 429 -11.69 19.26 -1.75
CA VAL A 429 -12.03 20.68 -1.75
C VAL A 429 -10.81 21.59 -1.91
N ALA A 430 -11.02 22.75 -2.52
CA ALA A 430 -9.98 23.77 -2.67
C ALA A 430 -9.64 24.43 -1.32
N ASP A 431 -10.64 24.67 -0.48
CA ASP A 431 -10.50 25.27 0.84
C ASP A 431 -11.38 24.54 1.87
N VAL A 432 -10.72 23.88 2.82
CA VAL A 432 -11.35 23.13 3.91
C VAL A 432 -12.10 24.03 4.88
N SER A 433 -11.69 25.30 5.03
CA SER A 433 -12.34 26.24 5.96
C SER A 433 -13.76 26.61 5.54
N LYS A 434 -14.08 26.45 4.25
CA LYS A 434 -15.43 26.67 3.70
C LYS A 434 -16.36 25.47 3.91
N VAL A 435 -15.85 24.34 4.43
CA VAL A 435 -16.66 23.14 4.64
C VAL A 435 -17.37 23.20 5.98
N ASN A 436 -18.70 23.19 5.93
CA ASN A 436 -19.54 23.19 7.11
C ASN A 436 -19.78 21.75 7.61
N GLN A 437 -18.88 21.27 8.48
CA GLN A 437 -18.97 19.92 9.05
C GLN A 437 -20.21 19.72 9.93
N ALA A 438 -20.68 20.76 10.61
CA ALA A 438 -21.89 20.69 11.43
C ALA A 438 -23.11 20.48 10.53
N GLU A 439 -23.18 21.21 9.42
CA GLU A 439 -24.26 21.06 8.44
C GLU A 439 -24.21 19.69 7.78
N LEU A 440 -23.04 19.17 7.40
CA LEU A 440 -22.94 17.79 6.90
C LEU A 440 -23.50 16.76 7.88
N LYS A 441 -23.30 16.96 9.20
CA LYS A 441 -23.91 16.11 10.23
C LYS A 441 -25.42 16.30 10.34
N ASN A 442 -25.91 17.55 10.28
CA ASN A 442 -27.35 17.86 10.24
C ASN A 442 -28.05 17.23 9.02
N LEU A 443 -27.35 17.19 7.90
CA LEU A 443 -27.76 16.57 6.64
C LEU A 443 -27.70 15.02 6.69
N GLY A 444 -27.34 14.44 7.84
CA GLY A 444 -27.39 13.00 8.09
C GLY A 444 -26.03 12.29 8.07
N ALA A 445 -24.91 13.01 7.97
CA ALA A 445 -23.59 12.39 8.11
C ALA A 445 -23.35 12.00 9.56
N ARG A 446 -22.97 10.74 9.80
CA ARG A 446 -22.66 10.26 11.16
C ARG A 446 -21.32 10.74 11.67
N GLY A 447 -20.44 11.08 10.74
CA GLY A 447 -19.13 11.62 11.03
C GLY A 447 -18.58 12.28 9.77
N VAL A 448 -17.70 13.25 10.00
CA VAL A 448 -16.98 13.96 8.96
C VAL A 448 -15.51 13.87 9.31
N VAL A 449 -14.71 13.33 8.39
CA VAL A 449 -13.26 13.20 8.54
C VAL A 449 -12.60 14.14 7.56
N VAL A 450 -11.72 15.00 8.06
CA VAL A 450 -10.98 15.97 7.26
C VAL A 450 -9.51 15.58 7.26
N ALA A 451 -8.93 15.45 6.08
CA ALA A 451 -7.56 14.98 5.91
C ALA A 451 -6.91 15.68 4.69
N GLY A 452 -6.08 16.70 4.95
CA GLY A 452 -5.59 17.58 3.89
C GLY A 452 -6.76 18.31 3.20
N SER A 453 -6.79 18.32 1.86
CA SER A 453 -7.91 18.83 1.07
C SER A 453 -9.07 17.83 0.91
N GLY A 454 -8.93 16.59 1.41
CA GLY A 454 -9.97 15.58 1.34
C GLY A 454 -10.92 15.66 2.54
N VAL A 455 -12.22 15.75 2.27
CA VAL A 455 -13.29 15.63 3.27
C VAL A 455 -14.12 14.39 2.98
N GLN A 456 -14.35 13.57 4.00
CA GLN A 456 -15.14 12.36 3.90
C GLN A 456 -16.33 12.42 4.85
N ALA A 457 -17.54 12.42 4.29
CA ALA A 457 -18.78 12.42 5.05
C ALA A 457 -19.41 11.01 5.04
N ILE A 458 -19.72 10.48 6.22
CA ILE A 458 -20.17 9.10 6.41
C ILE A 458 -21.70 9.05 6.39
N PHE A 459 -22.30 8.78 5.23
CA PHE A 459 -23.75 8.66 5.04
C PHE A 459 -24.25 7.20 5.01
N GLY A 460 -23.35 6.22 5.17
CA GLY A 460 -23.71 4.82 5.03
C GLY A 460 -24.05 4.47 3.58
N THR A 461 -24.88 3.44 3.38
CA THR A 461 -25.18 2.87 2.04
C THR A 461 -25.88 3.81 1.04
N LYS A 462 -26.12 5.07 1.42
CA LYS A 462 -26.66 6.14 0.57
C LYS A 462 -25.57 6.96 -0.15
N SER A 463 -24.30 6.79 0.23
CA SER A 463 -23.21 7.68 -0.21
C SER A 463 -23.02 7.71 -1.73
N ASP A 464 -23.18 6.58 -2.40
CA ASP A 464 -23.03 6.48 -3.87
C ASP A 464 -24.17 7.19 -4.63
N ASN A 465 -25.40 7.06 -4.13
CA ASN A 465 -26.55 7.79 -4.67
C ASN A 465 -26.38 9.30 -4.46
N LEU A 466 -25.96 9.72 -3.26
CA LEU A 466 -25.71 11.13 -2.96
C LEU A 466 -24.62 11.74 -3.86
N LYS A 467 -23.58 10.95 -4.19
CA LYS A 467 -22.55 11.36 -5.16
C LYS A 467 -23.17 11.60 -6.53
N THR A 468 -24.00 10.67 -7.01
CA THR A 468 -24.67 10.80 -8.31
C THR A 468 -25.58 12.04 -8.34
N ASP A 469 -26.40 12.22 -7.30
CA ASP A 469 -27.31 13.37 -7.19
C ASP A 469 -26.54 14.71 -7.17
N MET A 470 -25.39 14.76 -6.48
CA MET A 470 -24.51 15.93 -6.45
C MET A 470 -23.83 16.20 -7.79
N ASP A 471 -23.38 15.17 -8.50
CA ASP A 471 -22.80 15.32 -9.84
C ASP A 471 -23.83 15.93 -10.81
N ASP A 472 -25.06 15.41 -10.80
CA ASP A 472 -26.14 15.90 -11.66
C ASP A 472 -26.51 17.35 -11.29
N TYR A 473 -26.59 17.67 -9.99
CA TYR A 473 -26.82 19.02 -9.52
C TYR A 473 -25.73 20.00 -9.99
N ILE A 474 -24.45 19.65 -9.81
CA ILE A 474 -23.30 20.50 -10.21
C ILE A 474 -23.27 20.75 -11.72
N ARG A 475 -23.69 19.77 -12.53
CA ARG A 475 -23.79 19.89 -13.99
C ARG A 475 -24.95 20.77 -14.44
N SER A 476 -26.00 20.89 -13.63
CA SER A 476 -27.16 21.74 -13.94
C SER A 476 -27.00 23.20 -13.53
N MET A 477 -25.96 23.53 -12.75
CA MET A 477 -25.51 24.89 -12.43
C MET A 477 -24.53 25.43 -13.49
#